data_AF-A0A8S2WP59-F1
#
_entry.id   AF-A0A8S2WP59-F1
#
_cell.length_a   1.000
_cell.length_b   1.000
_cell.length_c   1.000
_cell.angle_alpha   90.00
_cell.angle_beta   90.00
_cell.angle_gamma   90.00
#
_symmetry.space_group_name_H-M   'P 1'
#
loop_
_entity.id
_entity.type
_entity.pdbx_description
1 polymer ?
#
loop_
_entity_poly.entity_id
_entity_poly.type
_entity_poly.pdbx_seq_one_letter_code
_entity_poly.pdbx_strand_id
1 'polypeptide(L)' 'MKIGKKLLAKMPEIYRNDNITSTSAIDMLMKFGDVESAERISRSIKAK' A
#
# COMPACT_ATOMS: atom_id res chain seq x y z
N MET A 1 -11.03 3.23 7.73
CA MET A 1 -10.87 4.70 7.62
C MET A 1 -10.78 5.11 6.14
N LYS A 2 -11.66 5.97 5.63
CA LYS A 2 -11.79 6.24 4.16
C LYS A 2 -10.67 7.10 3.56
N ILE A 3 -9.91 7.86 4.35
CA ILE A 3 -8.94 8.83 3.82
C ILE A 3 -7.60 8.21 3.42
N GLY A 4 -7.10 7.22 4.17
CA GLY A 4 -5.85 6.52 3.85
C GLY A 4 -5.91 5.83 2.49
N LYS A 5 -7.00 5.11 2.21
CA LYS A 5 -7.24 4.50 0.87
C LYS A 5 -7.31 5.54 -0.25
N LYS A 6 -7.96 6.69 0.00
CA LYS A 6 -8.06 7.78 -0.99
C LYS A 6 -6.69 8.41 -1.28
N LEU A 7 -5.84 8.55 -0.27
CA LEU A 7 -4.47 9.03 -0.42
C LEU A 7 -3.63 8.03 -1.21
N LEU A 8 -3.71 6.75 -0.86
CA LEU A 8 -3.05 5.65 -1.59
C LEU A 8 -3.44 5.61 -3.08
N ALA A 9 -4.72 5.79 -3.39
CA ALA A 9 -5.22 5.83 -4.77
C ALA A 9 -4.70 7.04 -5.57
N LYS A 10 -4.39 8.15 -4.89
CA LYS A 10 -3.84 9.38 -5.50
C LYS A 10 -2.30 9.43 -5.43
N MET A 11 -1.66 8.38 -4.93
CA MET A 11 -0.24 8.40 -4.68
C MET A 11 0.52 8.40 -6.01
N PRO A 12 1.45 9.35 -6.23
CA PRO A 12 2.24 9.41 -7.46
C PRO A 12 3.03 8.12 -7.69
N GLU A 13 3.18 7.70 -8.94
CA GLU A 13 3.91 6.45 -9.27
C GLU A 13 5.36 6.43 -8.78
N ILE A 14 6.00 7.60 -8.67
CA ILE A 14 7.35 7.73 -8.11
C ILE A 14 7.46 7.18 -6.68
N TYR A 15 6.37 7.20 -5.90
CA TYR A 15 6.34 6.67 -4.54
C TYR A 15 5.86 5.22 -4.45
N ARG A 16 5.29 4.65 -5.52
CA ARG A 16 4.96 3.21 -5.56
C ARG A 16 6.22 2.34 -5.50
N ASN A 17 7.35 2.89 -5.90
CA ASN A 17 8.65 2.21 -5.87
C ASN A 17 9.45 2.45 -4.59
N ASP A 18 8.94 3.27 -3.67
CA ASP A 18 9.59 3.47 -2.38
C ASP A 18 9.18 2.36 -1.40
N ASN A 19 10.17 1.64 -0.89
CA ASN A 19 9.97 0.50 0.02
C ASN A 19 9.33 0.95 1.34
N ILE A 20 9.67 2.16 1.83
CA ILE A 20 9.14 2.70 3.09
C ILE A 20 7.66 3.00 2.95
N THR A 21 7.29 3.70 1.87
CA THR A 21 5.91 4.02 1.52
C THR A 21 5.07 2.75 1.36
N SER A 22 5.59 1.77 0.63
CA SER A 22 4.85 0.53 0.34
C SER A 22 4.67 -0.33 1.58
N THR A 23 5.68 -0.41 2.46
CA THR A 23 5.58 -1.12 3.75
C THR A 23 4.60 -0.43 4.68
N SER A 24 4.60 0.91 4.72
CA SER A 24 3.67 1.70 5.51
C SER A 24 2.22 1.54 5.01
N ALA A 25 2.02 1.46 3.69
CA ALA A 25 0.72 1.17 3.09
C ALA A 25 0.20 -0.22 3.46
N ILE A 26 1.07 -1.24 3.45
CA ILE A 26 0.74 -2.60 3.87
C ILE A 26 0.29 -2.63 5.33
N ASP A 27 1.08 -2.06 6.25
CA ASP A 27 0.73 -2.00 7.68
C ASP A 27 -0.62 -1.30 7.91
N MET A 28 -0.84 -0.16 7.23
CA MET A 28 -2.10 0.56 7.30
C MET A 28 -3.29 -0.30 6.82
N LEU A 29 -3.16 -0.98 5.69
CA LEU A 29 -4.23 -1.81 5.13
C LEU A 29 -4.56 -3.01 6.03
N MET A 30 -3.53 -3.66 6.59
CA MET A 30 -3.68 -4.76 7.54
C MET A 30 -4.41 -4.33 8.82
N LYS A 31 -4.07 -3.17 9.39
CA LYS A 31 -4.78 -2.58 10.55
C LYS A 31 -6.25 -2.26 10.27
N PHE A 32 -6.62 -2.07 9.01
CA PHE A 32 -8.02 -1.87 8.60
C PHE A 32 -8.72 -3.17 8.16
N GLY A 33 -8.06 -4.32 8.27
CA GLY A 33 -8.61 -5.61 7.83
C GLY A 33 -8.69 -5.77 6.30
N ASP A 34 -8.08 -4.86 5.53
CA ASP A 34 -8.02 -4.95 4.07
C ASP A 34 -6.81 -5.79 3.63
N VAL A 35 -6.88 -7.09 3.96
CA VAL A 35 -5.79 -8.04 3.75
C VAL A 35 -5.52 -8.24 2.26
N GLU A 36 -6.55 -8.32 1.42
CA GLU A 36 -6.40 -8.52 -0.03
C GLU A 36 -5.60 -7.39 -0.70
N SER A 37 -5.89 -6.13 -0.33
CA SER A 37 -5.14 -4.99 -0.89
C SER A 37 -3.70 -4.97 -0.36
N ALA A 38 -3.49 -5.31 0.91
CA ALA A 38 -2.15 -5.40 1.49
C ALA A 38 -1.30 -6.46 0.78
N GLU A 39 -1.85 -7.64 0.53
CA GLU A 39 -1.17 -8.71 -0.21
C GLU A 39 -0.81 -8.31 -1.64
N ARG A 40 -1.72 -7.61 -2.33
CA ARG A 40 -1.48 -7.14 -3.70
C ARG A 40 -0.26 -6.22 -3.77
N ILE A 41 -0.14 -5.28 -2.83
CA ILE A 41 1.02 -4.39 -2.73
C ILE A 41 2.26 -5.21 -2.38
N SER A 42 2.20 -6.10 -1.39
CA SER A 42 3.32 -6.97 -1.00
C SER A 42 3.88 -7.79 -2.17
N ARG A 43 3.01 -8.39 -2.99
CA ARG A 43 3.40 -9.12 -4.20
C ARG A 43 4.07 -8.22 -5.24
N SER A 44 3.60 -6.99 -5.41
CA SER A 44 4.22 -6.05 -6.36
C SER A 44 5.64 -5.62 -5.97
N ILE A 45 5.96 -5.62 -4.67
CA ILE A 45 7.32 -5.36 -4.16
C ILE A 45 8.22 -6.58 -4.40
N LYS A 46 7.72 -7.80 -4.19
CA LYS A 46 8.50 -9.06 -4.35
C LYS A 46 8.78 -9.45 -5.80
N ALA A 47 7.93 -9.04 -6.75
CA ALA A 47 8.09 -9.36 -8.17
C ALA A 47 9.13 -8.47 -8.88
N LYS A 48 9.86 -7.67 -8.11
CA LYS A 48 10.90 -6.75 -8.55
C LYS A 48 12.27 -7.29 -8.13
#